data_AF-A0A814USG3-F1
#
_entry.id   AF-A0A814USG3-F1
#
_cell.length_a   1.000
_cell.length_b   1.000
_cell.length_c   1.000
_cell.angle_alpha   90.00
_cell.angle_beta   90.00
_cell.angle_gamma   90.00
#
_symmetry.space_group_name_H-M   'P 1'
#
loop_
_entity.id
_entity.type
_entity.pdbx_description
1 polymer ?
#
loop_
_entity_poly.entity_id
_entity_poly.type
_entity_poly.pdbx_seq_one_letter_code
_entity_poly.pdbx_strand_id
1 'polypeptide(L)'
;MPLDRARKVALEEEFCSLCNQQYHYRTDCQQLILITERWFFWCNSERGRYLTERAGQDADYAARLVEYEREQAKNRQRNEELRHRYDTAVEDENYKSRNCRHCPNCHRVVERMEGCESMICGQDYHGGNIQSGCGEEFTWDEAEQYQAATVRKSTETINDLPRPESPLITHENITCDGCHEIVRGIRFDCVHCPSLIFCEKCEQRYTLAHSNENRNAGQQQHVFRLIMTPFDEIQ
;
A
#
# COMPACT_ATOMS: atom_id res chain seq x y z
N MET A 1 -33.56 -12.64 -15.88
CA MET A 1 -33.43 -11.25 -15.42
C MET A 1 -31.98 -11.06 -14.97
N PRO A 2 -31.06 -10.65 -15.86
CA PRO A 2 -29.68 -10.40 -15.49
C PRO A 2 -29.52 -8.95 -14.99
N LEU A 3 -29.11 -8.77 -13.74
CA LEU A 3 -28.74 -7.47 -13.20
C LEU A 3 -27.25 -7.24 -13.49
N ASP A 4 -27.02 -6.78 -14.72
CA ASP A 4 -25.81 -6.12 -15.17
C ASP A 4 -25.96 -4.64 -14.84
N ARG A 5 -25.23 -4.15 -13.81
CA ARG A 5 -24.93 -2.73 -13.53
C ARG A 5 -24.14 -2.57 -12.22
N ALA A 6 -22.84 -2.87 -12.29
CA ALA A 6 -21.86 -2.14 -11.50
C ALA A 6 -21.00 -1.38 -12.52
N ARG A 7 -21.33 -0.10 -12.70
CA ARG A 7 -20.63 0.83 -13.59
C ARG A 7 -19.14 0.79 -13.28
N LYS A 8 -18.35 0.39 -14.28
CA LYS A 8 -17.00 0.92 -14.51
C LYS A 8 -17.05 2.44 -14.37
N VAL A 9 -16.58 2.96 -13.24
CA VAL A 9 -16.16 4.36 -13.15
C VAL A 9 -14.67 4.33 -13.40
N ALA A 10 -14.26 5.01 -14.46
CA ALA A 10 -12.88 5.08 -14.93
C ALA A 10 -11.98 5.63 -13.80
N LEU A 11 -11.05 4.78 -13.37
CA LEU A 11 -9.93 5.06 -12.48
C LEU A 11 -8.76 5.45 -13.41
N GLU A 12 -8.64 6.72 -13.78
CA GLU A 12 -7.77 7.13 -14.91
C GLU A 12 -6.28 7.28 -14.58
N GLU A 13 -5.82 6.99 -13.37
CA GLU A 13 -4.38 6.92 -13.06
C GLU A 13 -4.02 5.50 -12.63
N GLU A 14 -3.39 4.74 -13.51
CA GLU A 14 -2.88 3.39 -13.20
C GLU A 14 -1.63 3.44 -12.32
N PHE A 15 -0.87 4.55 -12.42
CA PHE A 15 0.40 4.75 -11.75
C PHE A 15 0.46 6.13 -11.08
N CYS A 16 1.19 6.23 -9.98
CA CYS A 16 1.47 7.49 -9.31
C CYS A 16 2.58 8.24 -10.06
N SER A 17 2.33 9.49 -10.44
CA SER A 17 3.28 10.34 -11.17
C SER A 17 4.53 10.75 -10.37
N LEU A 18 4.52 10.54 -9.05
CA LEU A 18 5.61 10.88 -8.14
C LEU A 18 6.55 9.69 -7.89
N CYS A 19 6.00 8.51 -7.63
CA CYS A 19 6.80 7.32 -7.30
C CYS A 19 6.82 6.23 -8.38
N ASN A 20 6.03 6.39 -9.45
CA ASN A 20 5.88 5.43 -10.54
C ASN A 20 5.40 4.01 -10.10
N GLN A 21 4.85 3.91 -8.89
CA GLN A 21 4.19 2.70 -8.40
C GLN A 21 2.71 2.71 -8.78
N GLN A 22 2.00 1.60 -8.57
CA GLN A 22 0.54 1.55 -8.73
C GLN A 22 -0.11 2.69 -7.96
N TYR A 23 -1.05 3.40 -8.61
CA TYR A 23 -1.69 4.56 -8.01
C TYR A 23 -2.32 4.24 -6.66
N HIS A 24 -2.27 5.21 -5.75
CA HIS A 24 -2.67 5.04 -4.36
C HIS A 24 -3.56 6.23 -3.91
N TYR A 25 -4.81 5.94 -3.59
CA TYR A 25 -5.88 6.95 -3.44
C TYR A 25 -5.88 7.65 -2.08
N ARG A 26 -5.63 6.89 -1.01
CA ARG A 26 -5.86 7.32 0.38
C ARG A 26 -4.57 7.39 1.21
N THR A 27 -3.45 7.54 0.51
CA THR A 27 -2.11 7.53 1.08
C THR A 27 -1.17 8.26 0.14
N ASP A 28 -0.10 8.86 0.68
CA ASP A 28 1.00 9.38 -0.12
C ASP A 28 2.07 8.30 -0.39
N CYS A 29 3.13 8.67 -1.13
CA CYS A 29 4.21 7.76 -1.52
C CYS A 29 5.03 7.26 -0.33
N GLN A 30 5.25 8.11 0.68
CA GLN A 30 6.02 7.75 1.88
C GLN A 30 5.21 6.80 2.79
N GLN A 31 3.90 7.03 2.90
CA GLN A 31 3.00 6.16 3.65
C GLN A 31 2.77 4.82 2.93
N LEU A 32 2.80 4.80 1.60
CA LEU A 32 2.63 3.56 0.82
C LEU A 32 3.66 2.49 1.20
N ILE A 33 4.94 2.86 1.35
CA ILE A 33 5.98 1.88 1.69
C ILE A 33 5.82 1.32 3.11
N LEU A 34 5.39 2.15 4.06
CA LEU A 34 5.11 1.74 5.44
C LEU A 34 3.90 0.81 5.50
N ILE A 35 2.81 1.15 4.80
CA ILE A 35 1.61 0.32 4.69
C ILE A 35 1.93 -1.02 4.01
N THR A 36 2.79 -1.00 2.97
CA THR A 36 3.23 -2.21 2.27
C THR A 36 4.00 -3.15 3.18
N GLU A 37 4.93 -2.61 3.97
CA GLU A 37 5.68 -3.38 4.96
C GLU A 37 4.75 -4.00 6.01
N ARG A 38 3.84 -3.20 6.57
CA ARG A 38 2.87 -3.65 7.57
C ARG A 38 1.94 -4.74 7.02
N TRP A 39 1.44 -4.56 5.80
CA TRP A 39 0.62 -5.56 5.11
C TRP A 39 1.40 -6.84 4.85
N PHE A 40 2.66 -6.72 4.44
CA PHE A 40 3.55 -7.87 4.24
C PHE A 40 3.75 -8.66 5.55
N PHE A 41 4.01 -7.97 6.65
CA PHE A 41 4.15 -8.59 7.97
C PHE A 41 2.85 -9.26 8.44
N TRP A 42 1.70 -8.60 8.25
CA TRP A 42 0.39 -9.23 8.47
C TRP A 42 0.24 -10.51 7.66
N CYS A 43 0.59 -10.46 6.38
CA CYS A 43 0.41 -11.58 5.49
C CYS A 43 1.25 -12.81 5.82
N ASN A 44 2.47 -12.60 6.33
CA ASN A 44 3.46 -13.65 6.53
C ASN A 44 3.54 -14.18 7.95
N SER A 45 3.17 -13.37 8.94
CA SER A 45 3.41 -13.70 10.34
C SER A 45 2.15 -13.56 11.17
N GLU A 46 1.50 -12.40 11.14
CA GLU A 46 0.47 -12.09 12.14
C GLU A 46 -0.89 -12.70 11.82
N ARG A 47 -1.28 -12.82 10.54
CA ARG A 47 -2.61 -13.36 10.19
C ARG A 47 -2.84 -14.75 10.79
N GLY A 48 -1.86 -15.64 10.66
CA GLY A 48 -1.96 -17.00 11.21
C GLY A 48 -2.10 -16.99 12.73
N ARG A 49 -1.27 -16.19 13.42
CA ARG A 49 -1.34 -16.04 14.88
C ARG A 49 -2.68 -15.51 15.34
N TYR A 50 -3.17 -14.47 14.67
CA TYR A 50 -4.47 -13.85 14.95
C TYR A 50 -5.63 -14.84 14.76
N LEU A 51 -5.64 -15.58 13.65
CA LEU A 51 -6.66 -16.60 13.39
C LEU A 51 -6.64 -17.71 14.45
N THR A 52 -5.45 -18.16 14.86
CA THR A 52 -5.30 -19.17 15.93
C THR A 52 -5.84 -18.67 17.27
N GLU A 53 -5.51 -17.44 17.66
CA GLU A 53 -6.01 -16.83 18.89
C GLU A 53 -7.55 -16.72 18.88
N ARG A 54 -8.11 -16.21 17.77
CA ARG A 54 -9.56 -16.05 17.59
C ARG A 54 -10.30 -17.39 17.52
N ALA A 55 -9.72 -18.41 16.89
CA ALA A 55 -10.31 -19.74 16.83
C ALA A 55 -10.49 -20.37 18.22
N GLY A 56 -9.67 -19.99 19.21
CA GLY A 56 -9.84 -20.39 20.60
C GLY A 56 -11.04 -19.73 21.30
N GLN A 57 -11.59 -18.65 20.73
CA GLN A 57 -12.66 -17.83 21.32
C GLN A 57 -13.99 -17.95 20.56
N ASP A 58 -13.95 -18.22 19.25
CA ASP A 58 -15.12 -18.23 18.37
C ASP A 58 -15.02 -19.36 17.32
N ALA A 59 -16.05 -20.22 17.28
CA ALA A 59 -16.16 -21.36 16.38
C ALA A 59 -16.14 -20.96 14.89
N ASP A 60 -16.63 -19.75 14.55
CA ASP A 60 -16.57 -19.20 13.20
C ASP A 60 -15.11 -19.03 12.72
N TYR A 61 -14.16 -18.76 13.63
CA TYR A 61 -12.75 -18.56 13.29
C TYR A 61 -12.01 -19.88 13.19
N ALA A 62 -12.46 -20.93 13.89
CA ALA A 62 -11.90 -22.28 13.75
C ALA A 62 -12.05 -22.82 12.30
N ALA A 63 -13.21 -22.63 11.68
CA ALA A 63 -13.41 -23.00 10.28
C ALA A 63 -12.50 -22.22 9.32
N ARG A 64 -12.30 -20.91 9.58
CA ARG A 64 -11.40 -20.05 8.79
C ARG A 64 -9.93 -20.44 8.93
N LEU A 65 -9.49 -20.79 10.14
CA LEU A 65 -8.12 -21.26 10.37
C LEU A 65 -7.84 -22.51 9.54
N VAL A 66 -8.77 -23.47 9.51
CA VAL A 66 -8.66 -24.67 8.66
C VAL A 66 -8.55 -24.31 7.18
N GLU A 67 -9.35 -23.36 6.68
CA GLU A 67 -9.26 -22.89 5.30
C GLU A 67 -7.91 -22.20 5.01
N TYR A 68 -7.42 -21.36 5.93
CA TYR A 68 -6.11 -20.71 5.85
C TYR A 68 -4.95 -21.70 5.78
N GLU A 69 -4.98 -22.73 6.62
CA GLU A 69 -3.99 -23.81 6.64
C GLU A 69 -4.01 -24.65 5.36
N ARG A 70 -5.20 -24.93 4.80
CA ARG A 70 -5.34 -25.63 3.51
C ARG A 70 -4.71 -24.85 2.36
N GLU A 71 -4.88 -23.53 2.36
CA GLU A 71 -4.37 -22.64 1.31
C GLU A 71 -2.94 -22.14 1.58
N GLN A 72 -2.25 -22.66 2.60
CA GLN A 72 -0.95 -22.17 3.06
C GLN A 72 0.12 -22.12 1.94
N ALA A 73 0.14 -23.10 1.03
CA ALA A 73 1.08 -23.11 -0.08
C ALA A 73 0.84 -21.95 -1.07
N LYS A 74 -0.42 -21.70 -1.46
CA LYS A 74 -0.78 -20.56 -2.33
C LYS A 74 -0.52 -19.22 -1.62
N ASN A 75 -0.82 -19.16 -0.33
CA ASN A 75 -0.54 -18.00 0.52
C ASN A 75 0.96 -17.68 0.55
N ARG A 76 1.83 -18.69 0.70
CA ARG A 76 3.30 -18.51 0.68
C ARG A 76 3.81 -17.94 -0.63
N GLN A 77 3.47 -18.57 -1.76
CA GLN A 77 3.89 -18.10 -3.08
C GLN A 77 3.47 -16.63 -3.34
N ARG A 78 2.22 -16.29 -2.99
CA ARG A 78 1.72 -14.92 -3.09
C ARG A 78 2.52 -13.95 -2.23
N ASN A 79 2.83 -14.34 -1.00
CA ASN A 79 3.58 -13.51 -0.07
C ASN A 79 5.03 -13.28 -0.52
N GLU A 80 5.65 -14.23 -1.23
CA GLU A 80 6.98 -14.08 -1.83
C GLU A 80 7.00 -12.99 -2.89
N GLU A 81 6.00 -12.93 -3.78
CA GLU A 81 5.86 -11.85 -4.76
C GLU A 81 5.66 -10.49 -4.08
N LEU A 82 4.83 -10.43 -3.03
CA LEU A 82 4.65 -9.20 -2.24
C LEU A 82 5.98 -8.76 -1.61
N ARG A 83 6.78 -9.72 -1.11
CA ARG A 83 8.12 -9.45 -0.57
C ARG A 83 9.05 -8.86 -1.60
N HIS A 84 9.11 -9.46 -2.79
CA HIS A 84 10.00 -9.01 -3.84
C HIS A 84 9.69 -7.55 -4.23
N ARG A 85 8.41 -7.20 -4.38
CA ARG A 85 7.99 -5.83 -4.67
C ARG A 85 8.38 -4.85 -3.57
N TYR A 86 8.19 -5.23 -2.31
CA TYR A 86 8.61 -4.42 -1.18
C TYR A 86 10.13 -4.22 -1.17
N ASP A 87 10.92 -5.29 -1.37
CA ASP A 87 12.38 -5.21 -1.42
C ASP A 87 12.82 -4.27 -2.58
N THR A 88 12.19 -4.35 -3.75
CA THR A 88 12.44 -3.42 -4.88
C THR A 88 12.06 -1.97 -4.55
N ALA A 89 10.93 -1.72 -3.91
CA ALA A 89 10.53 -0.37 -3.50
C ALA A 89 11.49 0.23 -2.46
N VAL A 90 11.99 -0.59 -1.53
CA VAL A 90 13.01 -0.19 -0.56
C VAL A 90 14.34 0.13 -1.25
N GLU A 91 14.75 -0.67 -2.24
CA GLU A 91 15.95 -0.39 -3.04
C GLU A 91 15.83 0.94 -3.79
N ASP A 92 14.68 1.20 -4.41
CA ASP A 92 14.38 2.45 -5.11
C ASP A 92 14.39 3.68 -4.17
N GLU A 93 13.75 3.59 -2.99
CA GLU A 93 13.80 4.65 -1.97
C GLU A 93 15.24 4.92 -1.49
N ASN A 94 16.02 3.86 -1.24
CA ASN A 94 17.43 3.99 -0.85
C ASN A 94 18.28 4.61 -1.96
N TYR A 95 17.99 4.26 -3.22
CA TYR A 95 18.65 4.84 -4.39
C TYR A 95 18.33 6.34 -4.47
N LYS A 96 17.05 6.72 -4.42
CA LYS A 96 16.61 8.13 -4.45
C LYS A 96 17.24 8.94 -3.33
N SER A 97 17.31 8.41 -2.11
CA SER A 97 17.92 9.12 -0.99
C SER A 97 19.42 9.40 -1.17
N ARG A 98 20.12 8.55 -1.93
CA ARG A 98 21.55 8.73 -2.22
C ARG A 98 21.80 9.60 -3.46
N ASN A 99 20.94 9.51 -4.46
CA ASN A 99 21.22 10.02 -5.81
C ASN A 99 20.31 11.17 -6.25
N CYS A 100 19.20 11.43 -5.54
CA CYS A 100 18.19 12.39 -5.96
C CYS A 100 18.04 13.57 -4.99
N ARG A 101 17.59 14.70 -5.54
CA ARG A 101 17.25 15.93 -4.82
C ARG A 101 15.87 16.43 -5.25
N HIS A 102 15.34 17.44 -4.56
CA HIS A 102 14.08 18.11 -4.93
C HIS A 102 14.35 19.38 -5.73
N CYS A 103 13.66 19.56 -6.85
CA CYS A 103 13.66 20.82 -7.57
C CYS A 103 13.20 21.96 -6.62
N PRO A 104 13.95 23.07 -6.47
CA PRO A 104 13.57 24.16 -5.58
C PRO A 104 12.25 24.86 -5.93
N ASN A 105 11.80 24.76 -7.18
CA ASN A 105 10.58 25.43 -7.66
C ASN A 105 9.35 24.50 -7.58
N CYS A 106 9.41 23.31 -8.18
CA CYS A 106 8.25 22.41 -8.25
C CYS A 106 8.32 21.21 -7.28
N HIS A 107 9.37 21.09 -6.47
CA HIS A 107 9.61 20.01 -5.51
C HIS A 107 9.68 18.59 -6.11
N ARG A 108 9.73 18.47 -7.44
CA ARG A 108 9.88 17.17 -8.09
C ARG A 108 11.22 16.53 -7.74
N VAL A 109 11.22 15.22 -7.56
CA VAL A 109 12.44 14.42 -7.39
C VAL A 109 13.21 14.41 -8.71
N VAL A 110 14.46 14.84 -8.66
CA VAL A 110 15.37 14.96 -9.81
C VAL A 110 16.62 14.13 -9.54
N GLU A 111 17.10 13.43 -10.57
CA GLU A 111 18.35 12.65 -10.55
C GLU A 111 19.43 13.41 -11.34
N ARG A 112 20.69 13.28 -10.92
CA ARG A 112 21.82 13.88 -11.63
C ARG A 112 22.27 13.00 -12.78
N MET A 113 22.02 13.45 -14.01
CA MET A 113 22.65 12.92 -15.23
C MET A 113 24.03 13.60 -15.33
N GLU A 114 25.10 12.83 -15.51
CA GLU A 114 26.51 13.27 -15.36
C GLU A 114 26.86 14.67 -15.91
N GLY A 115 27.82 15.36 -15.26
CA GLY A 115 28.67 16.37 -15.94
C GLY A 115 28.55 17.84 -15.54
N CYS A 116 27.55 18.28 -14.76
CA CYS A 116 27.48 19.68 -14.29
C CYS A 116 26.81 19.83 -12.91
N GLU A 117 27.00 20.98 -12.26
CA GLU A 117 26.26 21.40 -11.06
C GLU A 117 25.03 22.24 -11.42
N SER A 118 25.00 22.83 -12.61
CA SER A 118 23.83 23.54 -13.16
C SER A 118 22.86 22.53 -13.77
N MET A 119 21.61 22.59 -13.33
CA MET A 119 20.54 21.64 -13.67
C MET A 119 19.33 22.37 -14.22
N ILE A 120 18.60 21.74 -15.14
CA ILE A 120 17.29 22.19 -15.62
C ILE A 120 16.25 21.13 -15.24
N CYS A 121 15.21 21.52 -14.50
CA CYS A 121 14.17 20.57 -14.09
C CYS A 121 13.39 20.04 -15.30
N GLY A 122 13.55 18.75 -15.61
CA GLY A 122 12.80 18.04 -16.67
C GLY A 122 13.53 17.94 -18.01
N GLN A 123 14.78 18.39 -18.13
CA GLN A 123 15.49 18.32 -19.41
C GLN A 123 16.98 18.09 -19.19
N ASP A 124 17.56 17.17 -19.96
CA ASP A 124 19.02 17.08 -20.08
C ASP A 124 19.57 18.33 -20.78
N TYR A 125 20.67 18.87 -20.28
CA TYR A 125 21.38 19.98 -20.91
C TYR A 125 21.77 19.70 -22.38
N HIS A 126 21.87 18.43 -22.78
CA HIS A 126 22.13 17.99 -24.16
C HIS A 126 20.91 17.46 -24.93
N GLY A 127 19.67 17.72 -24.45
CA GLY A 127 18.44 17.55 -25.24
C GLY A 127 18.07 16.11 -25.62
N GLY A 128 18.68 15.11 -24.98
CA GLY A 128 18.45 13.69 -25.27
C GLY A 128 17.29 13.05 -24.48
N ASN A 129 17.04 13.51 -23.25
CA ASN A 129 15.97 13.01 -22.38
C ASN A 129 15.10 14.19 -21.91
N ILE A 130 13.87 14.29 -22.43
CA ILE A 130 12.87 15.27 -21.99
C ILE A 130 11.92 14.55 -21.05
N GLN A 131 12.02 14.85 -19.76
CA GLN A 131 11.13 14.36 -18.74
C GLN A 131 10.11 15.44 -18.38
N SER A 132 9.08 15.09 -17.62
CA SER A 132 8.17 16.11 -17.11
C SER A 132 8.87 16.91 -16.00
N GLY A 133 8.98 18.21 -16.15
CA GLY A 133 9.58 19.13 -15.17
C GLY A 133 9.11 20.56 -15.40
N CYS A 134 9.44 21.46 -14.48
CA CYS A 134 9.00 22.86 -14.57
C CYS A 134 9.87 23.72 -15.48
N GLY A 135 11.03 23.23 -15.91
CA GLY A 135 11.99 23.96 -16.74
C GLY A 135 12.86 24.96 -15.98
N GLU A 136 12.73 25.05 -14.65
CA GLU A 136 13.55 25.96 -13.84
C GLU A 136 15.02 25.54 -13.82
N GLU A 137 15.91 26.53 -13.92
CA GLU A 137 17.34 26.38 -13.71
C GLU A 137 17.68 26.45 -12.22
N PHE A 138 18.51 25.54 -11.73
CA PHE A 138 18.97 25.55 -10.33
C PHE A 138 20.33 24.89 -10.16
N THR A 139 21.00 25.20 -9.06
CA THR A 139 22.26 24.56 -8.64
C THR A 139 21.95 23.28 -7.88
N TRP A 140 22.55 22.15 -8.28
CA TRP A 140 22.34 20.85 -7.65
C TRP A 140 22.61 20.87 -6.15
N ASP A 141 23.70 21.50 -5.71
CA ASP A 141 24.09 21.46 -4.30
C ASP A 141 23.22 22.32 -3.39
N GLU A 142 22.53 23.32 -3.94
CA GLU A 142 21.56 24.18 -3.23
C GLU A 142 20.18 23.52 -3.10
N ALA A 143 19.91 22.48 -3.90
CA ALA A 143 18.65 21.76 -3.85
C ALA A 143 18.57 20.82 -2.62
N GLU A 144 17.39 20.70 -2.02
CA GLU A 144 17.18 19.81 -0.87
C GLU A 144 17.35 18.34 -1.25
N GLN A 145 18.08 17.57 -0.43
CA GLN A 145 18.27 16.14 -0.67
C GLN A 145 16.98 15.35 -0.46
N TYR A 146 16.71 14.37 -1.32
CA TYR A 146 15.56 13.48 -1.13
C TYR A 146 15.70 12.69 0.17
N GLN A 147 14.66 12.75 1.01
CA GLN A 147 14.59 11.97 2.24
C GLN A 147 13.66 10.79 2.03
N ALA A 148 14.22 9.57 2.02
CA ALA A 148 13.43 8.35 2.01
C ALA A 148 12.59 8.25 3.29
N ALA A 149 11.40 7.66 3.16
CA ALA A 149 10.65 7.24 4.34
C ALA A 149 11.54 6.32 5.18
N THR A 150 11.58 6.51 6.51
CA THR A 150 12.37 5.65 7.39
C THR A 150 11.69 4.28 7.48
N VAL A 151 11.99 3.39 6.55
CA VAL A 151 11.40 2.06 6.53
C VAL A 151 12.06 1.21 7.60
N ARG A 152 11.39 1.06 8.74
CA ARG A 152 11.74 0.06 9.75
C ARG A 152 10.89 -1.18 9.49
N LYS A 153 11.48 -2.37 9.59
CA LYS A 153 10.69 -3.61 9.62
C LYS A 153 9.71 -3.52 10.79
N SER A 154 8.41 -3.73 10.55
CA SER A 154 7.38 -3.73 11.57
C SER A 154 7.67 -4.88 12.52
N THR A 155 8.08 -4.53 13.74
CA THR A 155 8.03 -5.42 14.89
C THR A 155 6.69 -5.35 15.61
N GLU A 156 5.88 -4.35 15.27
CA GLU A 156 4.57 -4.11 15.87
C GLU A 156 3.61 -5.23 15.46
N THR A 157 3.02 -5.88 16.45
CA THR A 157 1.96 -6.88 16.28
C THR A 157 0.63 -6.20 16.03
N ILE A 158 -0.42 -6.98 15.79
CA ILE A 158 -1.78 -6.41 15.72
C ILE A 158 -2.17 -5.71 17.03
N ASN A 159 -1.66 -6.20 18.16
CA ASN A 159 -1.95 -5.67 19.48
C ASN A 159 -1.26 -4.35 19.78
N ASP A 160 -0.23 -3.99 19.02
CA ASP A 160 0.51 -2.74 19.18
C ASP A 160 -0.10 -1.60 18.36
N LEU A 161 -1.07 -1.89 17.48
CA LEU A 161 -1.76 -0.85 16.73
C LEU A 161 -2.59 0.05 17.66
N PRO A 162 -2.71 1.36 17.33
CA PRO A 162 -3.62 2.25 18.03
C PRO A 162 -5.02 1.63 18.09
N ARG A 163 -5.54 1.46 19.32
CA ARG A 163 -6.87 0.92 19.56
C ARG A 163 -7.51 1.58 20.77
N PRO A 164 -8.83 1.73 20.79
CA PRO A 164 -9.55 2.11 22.01
C PRO A 164 -9.37 1.02 23.07
N GLU A 165 -9.56 1.38 24.35
CA GLU A 165 -9.48 0.43 25.47
C GLU A 165 -10.54 -0.69 25.39
N SER A 166 -11.59 -0.51 24.58
CA SER A 166 -12.64 -1.51 24.38
C SER A 166 -12.17 -2.64 23.45
N PRO A 167 -12.36 -3.92 23.83
CA PRO A 167 -11.98 -5.08 23.01
C PRO A 167 -12.87 -5.27 21.76
N LEU A 168 -14.00 -4.57 21.67
CA LEU A 168 -14.95 -4.64 20.56
C LEU A 168 -14.91 -3.34 19.75
N ILE A 169 -13.89 -3.20 18.91
CA ILE A 169 -13.82 -2.08 17.95
C ILE A 169 -14.93 -2.28 16.92
N THR A 170 -15.81 -1.29 16.78
CA THR A 170 -16.83 -1.24 15.74
C THR A 170 -16.62 0.04 14.93
N HIS A 171 -16.55 -0.08 13.60
CA HIS A 171 -16.40 1.05 12.70
C HIS A 171 -17.80 1.49 12.24
N GLU A 172 -18.39 2.44 12.96
CA GLU A 172 -19.75 2.90 12.68
C GLU A 172 -19.87 3.43 11.25
N ASN A 173 -20.95 3.09 10.56
CA ASN A 173 -21.24 3.48 9.17
C ASN A 173 -20.22 2.99 8.12
N ILE A 174 -19.28 2.12 8.51
CA ILE A 174 -18.36 1.46 7.58
C ILE A 174 -18.82 0.02 7.36
N THR A 175 -19.22 -0.29 6.13
CA THR A 175 -19.66 -1.63 5.72
C THR A 175 -18.56 -2.35 4.95
N CYS A 176 -18.43 -3.65 5.18
CA CYS A 176 -17.53 -4.51 4.42
C CYS A 176 -18.04 -4.70 2.98
N ASP A 177 -17.21 -4.50 1.96
CA ASP A 177 -17.59 -4.74 0.56
C ASP A 177 -17.78 -6.22 0.22
N GLY A 178 -17.30 -7.13 1.09
CA GLY A 178 -17.43 -8.58 0.91
C GLY A 178 -18.75 -9.14 1.45
N CYS A 179 -19.14 -8.75 2.67
CA CYS A 179 -20.32 -9.29 3.35
C CYS A 179 -21.43 -8.26 3.62
N HIS A 180 -21.20 -6.97 3.33
CA HIS A 180 -22.11 -5.85 3.52
C HIS A 180 -22.56 -5.59 4.97
N GLU A 181 -21.94 -6.26 5.93
CA GLU A 181 -22.12 -6.01 7.36
C GLU A 181 -21.20 -4.90 7.87
N ILE A 182 -21.56 -4.30 9.01
CA ILE A 182 -20.73 -3.32 9.71
C ILE A 182 -19.39 -3.97 10.08
N VAL A 183 -18.29 -3.27 9.81
CA VAL A 183 -16.94 -3.76 10.12
C VAL A 183 -16.72 -3.77 11.64
N ARG A 184 -16.34 -4.94 12.16
CA ARG A 184 -15.99 -5.17 13.57
C ARG A 184 -14.57 -5.73 13.64
N GLY A 185 -13.82 -5.32 14.66
CA GLY A 185 -12.41 -5.67 14.82
C GLY A 185 -11.53 -4.92 13.82
N ILE A 186 -10.67 -5.65 13.13
CA ILE A 186 -9.71 -5.06 12.18
C ILE A 186 -10.44 -4.67 10.89
N ARG A 187 -10.26 -3.41 10.48
CA ARG A 187 -10.67 -2.88 9.18
C ARG A 187 -9.50 -2.91 8.20
N PHE A 188 -9.74 -3.41 6.99
CA PHE A 188 -8.75 -3.54 5.93
C PHE A 188 -9.12 -2.64 4.76
N ASP A 189 -8.36 -1.56 4.59
CA ASP A 189 -8.61 -0.53 3.59
C ASP A 189 -7.66 -0.70 2.42
N CYS A 190 -8.16 -0.98 1.22
CA CYS A 190 -7.32 -1.06 0.04
C CYS A 190 -6.75 0.33 -0.30
N VAL A 191 -5.44 0.44 -0.46
CA VAL A 191 -4.80 1.73 -0.79
C VAL A 191 -4.87 2.08 -2.27
N HIS A 192 -5.05 1.07 -3.13
CA HIS A 192 -5.12 1.22 -4.60
C HIS A 192 -6.55 1.34 -5.13
N CYS A 193 -7.55 1.34 -4.25
CA CYS A 193 -8.94 1.54 -4.62
C CYS A 193 -9.55 2.74 -3.88
N PRO A 194 -10.48 3.47 -4.50
CA PRO A 194 -11.08 4.65 -3.88
C PRO A 194 -11.77 4.37 -2.54
N SER A 195 -12.48 3.23 -2.44
CA SER A 195 -13.36 2.96 -1.30
C SER A 195 -13.47 1.49 -0.92
N LEU A 196 -12.54 0.62 -1.37
CA LEU A 196 -12.63 -0.80 -1.07
C LEU A 196 -12.18 -1.10 0.37
N ILE A 197 -13.07 -1.73 1.15
CA ILE A 197 -12.93 -2.01 2.58
C ILE A 197 -13.39 -3.45 2.87
N PHE A 198 -12.58 -4.20 3.62
CA PHE A 198 -12.95 -5.52 4.13
C PHE A 198 -12.87 -5.59 5.65
N CYS A 199 -13.75 -6.38 6.26
CA CYS A 199 -13.62 -6.78 7.67
C CYS A 199 -12.68 -7.98 7.82
N GLU A 200 -12.23 -8.24 9.04
CA GLU A 200 -11.39 -9.40 9.39
C GLU A 200 -11.99 -10.79 9.10
N LYS A 201 -13.28 -10.86 8.79
CA LYS A 201 -13.92 -12.11 8.37
C LYS A 201 -13.85 -12.35 6.86
N CYS A 202 -13.64 -11.27 6.10
CA CYS A 202 -13.67 -11.24 4.64
C CYS A 202 -12.29 -11.00 4.02
N GLU A 203 -11.35 -10.43 4.77
CA GLU A 203 -10.07 -9.98 4.24
C GLU A 203 -9.36 -11.10 3.48
N GLN A 204 -9.25 -12.31 4.01
CA GLN A 204 -8.49 -13.38 3.36
C GLN A 204 -9.06 -13.74 1.98
N ARG A 205 -10.37 -13.96 1.90
CA ARG A 205 -11.03 -14.42 0.68
C ARG A 205 -11.13 -13.32 -0.37
N TYR A 206 -11.51 -12.11 0.04
CA TYR A 206 -11.81 -11.04 -0.91
C TYR A 206 -10.57 -10.25 -1.31
N THR A 207 -9.53 -10.13 -0.46
CA THR A 207 -8.25 -9.55 -0.89
C THR A 207 -7.58 -10.41 -1.97
N LEU A 208 -7.76 -11.74 -1.90
CA LEU A 208 -7.33 -12.69 -2.93
C LEU A 208 -8.06 -12.48 -4.25
N ALA A 209 -9.40 -12.52 -4.22
CA ALA A 209 -10.22 -12.36 -5.42
C ALA A 209 -9.93 -11.02 -6.10
N HIS A 210 -9.90 -9.94 -5.33
CA HIS A 210 -9.65 -8.60 -5.83
C HIS A 210 -8.25 -8.44 -6.43
N SER A 211 -7.21 -9.02 -5.81
CA SER A 211 -5.86 -9.00 -6.38
C SER A 211 -5.77 -9.79 -7.70
N ASN A 212 -6.58 -10.83 -7.87
CA ASN A 212 -6.57 -11.66 -9.08
C ASN A 212 -7.34 -11.02 -10.26
N GLU A 213 -8.42 -10.30 -9.97
CA GLU A 213 -9.17 -9.53 -10.97
C GLU A 213 -8.27 -8.49 -11.65
N ASN A 214 -7.38 -7.87 -10.89
CA ASN A 214 -6.42 -6.86 -11.38
C ASN A 214 -5.19 -7.47 -12.09
N ARG A 215 -4.78 -8.71 -11.75
CA ARG A 215 -3.70 -9.41 -12.48
C ARG A 215 -4.02 -9.67 -13.95
N ASN A 216 -5.29 -9.93 -14.28
CA ASN A 216 -5.71 -10.10 -15.67
C ASN A 216 -5.63 -8.79 -16.48
N ALA A 217 -5.50 -7.65 -15.80
CA ALA A 217 -5.26 -6.33 -16.39
C ALA A 217 -3.78 -5.90 -16.28
N GLY A 218 -2.86 -6.78 -15.87
CA GLY A 218 -1.44 -6.46 -15.71
C GLY A 218 -1.09 -5.69 -14.42
N GLN A 219 -2.06 -5.48 -13.52
CA GLN A 219 -1.86 -4.77 -12.26
C GLN A 219 -1.36 -5.70 -11.15
N GLN A 220 -0.54 -5.16 -10.25
CA GLN A 220 0.13 -5.89 -9.19
C GLN A 220 -0.83 -6.24 -8.02
N GLN A 221 -0.36 -7.04 -7.04
CA GLN A 221 -1.18 -7.34 -5.86
C GLN A 221 -1.50 -6.08 -5.06
N HIS A 222 -2.74 -5.95 -4.61
CA HIS A 222 -3.16 -4.80 -3.81
C HIS A 222 -2.67 -4.91 -2.36
N VAL A 223 -2.33 -3.75 -1.80
CA VAL A 223 -1.92 -3.59 -0.41
C VAL A 223 -3.07 -3.01 0.40
N PHE A 224 -3.17 -3.40 1.67
CA PHE A 224 -4.24 -2.98 2.57
C PHE A 224 -3.68 -2.34 3.84
N ARG A 225 -4.23 -1.18 4.22
CA ARG A 225 -4.01 -0.54 5.52
C ARG A 225 -4.86 -1.25 6.58
N LEU A 226 -4.24 -1.61 7.70
CA LEU A 226 -4.91 -2.20 8.86
C LEU A 226 -5.31 -1.09 9.82
N ILE A 227 -6.60 -1.01 10.18
CA ILE A 227 -7.13 0.04 11.05
C ILE A 227 -7.86 -0.60 12.23
N MET A 228 -7.44 -0.26 13.45
CA MET A 228 -8.04 -0.70 14.72
C MET A 228 -8.60 0.46 15.55
N THR A 229 -8.62 1.66 14.99
CA THR A 229 -9.29 2.82 15.57
C THR A 229 -10.69 2.98 14.97
N PRO A 230 -11.68 3.43 15.76
CA PRO A 230 -13.04 3.64 15.27
C PRO A 230 -13.19 4.86 14.35
N PHE A 231 -12.17 5.71 14.28
CA PHE A 231 -12.13 6.88 13.42
C PHE A 231 -11.07 6.70 12.33
N ASP A 232 -11.29 7.33 11.18
CA ASP A 232 -10.20 7.54 10.24
C ASP A 232 -9.21 8.51 10.89
N GLU A 233 -8.09 7.98 11.38
CA GLU A 233 -6.92 8.82 11.64
C GLU A 233 -6.44 9.34 10.28
N ILE A 234 -6.94 10.52 9.91
CA ILE A 234 -6.32 11.38 8.92
C ILE A 234 -5.15 12.01 9.66
N GLN A 235 -3.96 11.44 9.51
CA GLN A 235 -2.70 12.11 9.80
C GLN A 235 -2.08 12.53 8.48
#